data_AF-A0A7W1BLV5-F1
#
_entry.id   AF-A0A7W1BLV5-F1
#
_cell.length_a   1.000
_cell.length_b   1.000
_cell.length_c   1.000
_cell.angle_alpha   90.00
_cell.angle_beta   90.00
_cell.angle_gamma   90.00
#
_symmetry.space_group_name_H-M   'P 1'
#
loop_
_entity.id
_entity.type
_entity.pdbx_description
1 polymer ?
#
loop_
_entity_poly.entity_id
_entity_poly.type
_entity_poly.pdbx_seq_one_letter_code
_entity_poly.pdbx_strand_id
1 'polypeptide(L)'
;MAWEIGGSLIVGAVLGGATSLYLRFVRSELFLFAIIVAFLGAEIANLLHVETLLTLLVAGFVTENATKRGSAELLHAMERSAAPVFVVFFALAGASIALGELASIWPLAVGIVAVRMLAIWGGCAIGARMGNASLFERRYTWMGLIAQAGVAIGLVTVIAEAYPERGAAMRTLFLSVIAINQLVGPILARLALVRSGEVSAEPEQPAATSPVAQLTDR
;
A
#
# COMPACT_ATOMS: atom_id res chain seq x y z
N MET A 1 -22.81 -2.78 2.04
CA MET A 1 -22.01 -2.20 3.14
C MET A 1 -21.75 -3.16 4.31
N ALA A 2 -22.74 -3.52 5.15
CA ALA A 2 -22.46 -4.39 6.32
C ALA A 2 -21.93 -5.78 5.92
N TRP A 3 -22.47 -6.37 4.85
CA TRP A 3 -21.98 -7.63 4.29
C TRP A 3 -20.60 -7.50 3.64
N GLU A 4 -20.35 -6.41 2.89
CA GLU A 4 -19.04 -6.20 2.26
C GLU A 4 -17.91 -6.17 3.30
N ILE A 5 -18.13 -5.49 4.43
CA ILE A 5 -17.15 -5.37 5.52
C ILE A 5 -17.12 -6.64 6.36
N GLY A 6 -18.26 -7.10 6.88
CA GLY A 6 -18.32 -8.29 7.74
C GLY A 6 -17.89 -9.56 7.01
N GLY A 7 -18.30 -9.71 5.75
CA GLY A 7 -17.90 -10.81 4.88
C GLY A 7 -16.41 -10.79 4.56
N SER A 8 -15.82 -9.62 4.29
CA SER A 8 -14.37 -9.51 4.04
C SER A 8 -13.52 -9.97 5.23
N LEU A 9 -13.97 -9.69 6.46
CA LEU A 9 -13.31 -10.17 7.69
C LEU A 9 -13.36 -11.69 7.79
N ILE A 10 -14.52 -12.30 7.53
CA ILE A 10 -14.69 -13.76 7.60
C ILE A 10 -13.89 -14.46 6.51
N VAL A 11 -14.06 -14.02 5.26
CA VAL A 11 -13.38 -14.59 4.09
C VAL A 11 -11.87 -14.42 4.23
N GLY A 12 -11.42 -13.24 4.63
CA GLY A 12 -10.00 -12.95 4.87
C GLY A 12 -9.43 -13.84 5.98
N ALA A 13 -10.16 -14.05 7.08
CA ALA A 13 -9.70 -14.93 8.15
C ALA A 13 -9.59 -16.39 7.72
N VAL A 14 -10.55 -16.89 6.92
CA VAL A 14 -10.50 -18.23 6.35
C VAL A 14 -9.30 -18.37 5.39
N LEU A 15 -9.11 -17.41 4.49
CA LEU A 15 -8.01 -17.41 3.54
C LEU A 15 -6.65 -17.33 4.25
N GLY A 16 -6.53 -16.48 5.27
CA GLY A 16 -5.33 -16.38 6.09
C GLY A 16 -5.05 -17.66 6.87
N GLY A 17 -6.07 -18.28 7.45
CA GLY A 17 -5.94 -19.59 8.11
C GLY A 17 -5.49 -20.70 7.16
N ALA A 18 -6.04 -20.75 5.94
CA ALA A 18 -5.61 -21.68 4.90
C ALA A 18 -4.15 -21.43 4.48
N THR A 19 -3.76 -20.17 4.37
CA THR A 19 -2.38 -19.75 4.08
C THR A 19 -1.42 -20.17 5.19
N SER A 20 -1.77 -19.95 6.46
CA SER A 20 -1.01 -20.45 7.62
C SER A 20 -0.89 -21.96 7.64
N LEU A 21 -1.95 -22.68 7.25
CA LEU A 21 -1.91 -24.15 7.16
C LEU A 21 -0.91 -24.60 6.10
N TYR A 22 -0.95 -24.00 4.91
CA TYR A 22 0.03 -24.26 3.85
C TYR A 22 1.46 -24.00 4.33
N LEU A 23 1.68 -22.86 5.00
CA LEU A 23 2.97 -22.51 5.59
C LEU A 23 3.38 -23.43 6.74
N ARG A 24 2.47 -24.18 7.36
CA ARG A 24 2.82 -25.11 8.43
C ARG A 24 3.20 -26.50 7.89
N PHE A 25 2.53 -26.95 6.84
CA PHE A 25 2.62 -28.34 6.37
C PHE A 25 3.42 -28.52 5.08
N VAL A 26 3.39 -27.56 4.14
CA VAL A 26 3.95 -27.75 2.80
C VAL A 26 5.24 -26.95 2.60
N ARG A 27 5.19 -25.62 2.81
CA ARG A 27 6.34 -24.70 2.65
C ARG A 27 7.13 -24.86 1.34
N SER A 28 6.43 -25.18 0.25
CA SER A 28 7.04 -25.37 -1.07
C SER A 28 6.61 -24.27 -2.04
N GLU A 29 7.44 -23.95 -3.04
CA GLU A 29 7.11 -23.03 -4.13
C GLU A 29 6.43 -21.71 -3.70
N LEU A 30 6.95 -21.07 -2.63
CA LEU A 30 6.30 -19.93 -1.98
C LEU A 30 6.01 -18.76 -2.93
N PHE A 31 6.82 -18.58 -3.97
CA PHE A 31 6.59 -17.57 -5.00
C PHE A 31 5.33 -17.84 -5.82
N LEU A 32 5.13 -19.07 -6.28
CA LEU A 32 3.94 -19.45 -7.02
C LEU A 32 2.70 -19.42 -6.12
N PHE A 33 2.86 -19.92 -4.89
CA PHE A 33 1.81 -19.88 -3.88
C PHE A 33 1.38 -18.45 -3.56
N ALA A 34 2.31 -17.51 -3.42
CA ALA A 34 2.04 -16.09 -3.21
C ALA A 34 1.14 -15.52 -4.32
N ILE A 35 1.49 -15.77 -5.58
CA ILE A 35 0.68 -15.35 -6.74
C ILE A 35 -0.72 -15.98 -6.67
N ILE A 36 -0.80 -17.29 -6.43
CA ILE A 36 -2.08 -18.00 -6.36
C ILE A 36 -2.97 -17.42 -5.25
N VAL A 37 -2.45 -17.22 -4.04
CA VAL A 37 -3.23 -16.69 -2.91
C VAL A 37 -3.71 -15.27 -3.20
N ALA A 38 -2.88 -14.43 -3.83
CA ALA A 38 -3.28 -13.08 -4.21
C ALA A 38 -4.42 -13.06 -5.23
N PHE A 39 -4.28 -13.80 -6.34
CA PHE A 39 -5.29 -13.83 -7.39
C PHE A 39 -6.56 -14.58 -6.97
N LEU A 40 -6.41 -15.74 -6.33
CA LEU A 40 -7.55 -16.53 -5.85
C LEU A 40 -8.28 -15.78 -4.73
N GLY A 41 -7.56 -15.15 -3.80
CA GLY A 41 -8.15 -14.33 -2.77
C GLY A 41 -8.92 -13.13 -3.35
N ALA A 42 -8.35 -12.47 -4.35
CA ALA A 42 -9.02 -11.39 -5.06
C ALA A 42 -10.29 -11.85 -5.78
N GLU A 43 -10.22 -12.99 -6.47
CA GLU A 43 -11.35 -13.55 -7.21
C GLU A 43 -12.46 -14.03 -6.28
N ILE A 44 -12.12 -14.71 -5.17
CA ILE A 44 -13.09 -15.10 -4.14
C ILE A 44 -13.79 -13.86 -3.57
N ALA A 45 -13.04 -12.80 -3.26
CA ALA A 45 -13.62 -11.57 -2.75
C ALA A 45 -14.61 -10.94 -3.75
N ASN A 46 -14.24 -10.89 -5.03
CA ASN A 46 -15.10 -10.40 -6.10
C ASN A 46 -16.37 -11.24 -6.27
N LEU A 47 -16.25 -12.58 -6.31
CA LEU A 47 -17.37 -13.50 -6.45
C LEU A 47 -18.36 -13.43 -5.29
N LEU A 48 -17.87 -13.19 -4.08
CA LEU A 48 -18.70 -13.05 -2.87
C LEU A 48 -19.20 -11.61 -2.64
N HIS A 49 -18.85 -10.68 -3.53
CA HIS A 49 -19.15 -9.26 -3.43
C HIS A 49 -18.72 -8.65 -2.07
N VAL A 50 -17.55 -9.03 -1.60
CA VAL A 50 -16.93 -8.46 -0.39
C VAL A 50 -15.79 -7.53 -0.76
N GLU A 51 -15.34 -6.69 0.19
CA GLU A 51 -14.27 -5.74 -0.10
C GLU A 51 -12.91 -6.45 -0.24
N THR A 52 -12.34 -6.39 -1.44
CA THR A 52 -11.16 -7.16 -1.84
C THR A 52 -9.92 -6.80 -1.05
N LEU A 53 -9.65 -5.51 -0.81
CA LEU A 53 -8.44 -5.07 -0.11
C LEU A 53 -8.45 -5.48 1.36
N LEU A 54 -9.58 -5.31 2.04
CA LEU A 54 -9.79 -5.70 3.42
C LEU A 54 -9.73 -7.22 3.56
N THR A 55 -10.29 -7.97 2.61
CA THR A 55 -10.18 -9.43 2.59
C THR A 55 -8.72 -9.88 2.56
N LEU A 56 -7.92 -9.35 1.63
CA LEU A 56 -6.50 -9.69 1.49
C LEU A 56 -5.66 -9.17 2.68
N LEU A 57 -5.98 -7.99 3.21
CA LEU A 57 -5.33 -7.42 4.40
C LEU A 57 -5.57 -8.31 5.63
N VAL A 58 -6.82 -8.74 5.86
CA VAL A 58 -7.17 -9.63 6.96
C VAL A 58 -6.50 -10.99 6.77
N ALA A 59 -6.43 -11.51 5.55
CA ALA A 59 -5.71 -12.75 5.26
C ALA A 59 -4.22 -12.65 5.62
N GLY A 60 -3.54 -11.57 5.23
CA GLY A 60 -2.15 -11.30 5.61
C GLY A 60 -1.98 -11.15 7.12
N PHE A 61 -2.87 -10.39 7.78
CA PHE A 61 -2.87 -10.20 9.22
C PHE A 61 -3.02 -11.53 9.98
N VAL A 62 -4.00 -12.36 9.61
CA VAL A 62 -4.20 -13.67 10.21
C VAL A 62 -3.01 -14.59 9.93
N THR A 63 -2.46 -14.55 8.71
CA THR A 63 -1.30 -15.37 8.34
C THR A 63 -0.08 -15.07 9.21
N GLU A 64 0.21 -13.78 9.40
CA GLU A 64 1.31 -13.29 10.23
C GLU A 64 1.12 -13.71 11.70
N ASN A 65 -0.06 -13.49 12.25
CA ASN A 65 -0.33 -13.77 13.67
C ASN A 65 -0.41 -15.27 13.99
N ALA A 66 -0.79 -16.12 13.03
CA ALA A 66 -0.90 -17.56 13.23
C ALA A 66 0.43 -18.31 13.00
N THR A 67 1.43 -17.68 12.36
CA THR A 67 2.66 -18.36 11.93
C THR A 67 3.88 -17.83 12.68
N LYS A 68 4.47 -18.64 13.59
CA LYS A 68 5.64 -18.19 14.37
C LYS A 68 6.98 -18.14 13.60
N ARG A 69 7.10 -18.79 12.44
CA ARG A 69 8.42 -19.06 11.81
C ARG A 69 8.38 -19.34 10.30
N GLY A 70 7.50 -18.68 9.55
CA GLY A 70 7.35 -18.92 8.11
C GLY A 70 6.66 -17.80 7.32
N SER A 71 6.13 -16.79 8.02
CA SER A 71 5.54 -15.64 7.35
C SER A 71 6.59 -14.76 6.66
N ALA A 72 7.81 -14.68 7.18
CA ALA A 72 8.91 -13.92 6.57
C ALA A 72 9.28 -14.45 5.17
N GLU A 73 9.31 -15.77 4.97
CA GLU A 73 9.61 -16.36 3.65
C GLU A 73 8.48 -16.08 2.64
N LEU A 74 7.22 -16.19 3.09
CA LEU A 74 6.06 -15.84 2.26
C LEU A 74 6.06 -14.35 1.94
N LEU A 75 6.35 -13.48 2.91
CA LEU A 75 6.45 -12.04 2.71
C LEU A 75 7.49 -11.72 1.64
N HIS A 76 8.69 -12.31 1.73
CA HIS A 76 9.73 -12.09 0.73
C HIS A 76 9.31 -12.59 -0.67
N ALA A 77 8.62 -13.73 -0.74
CA ALA A 77 8.05 -14.23 -1.98
C ALA A 77 6.98 -13.28 -2.55
N MET A 78 6.11 -12.72 -1.70
CA MET A 78 5.11 -11.71 -2.07
C MET A 78 5.77 -10.44 -2.58
N GLU A 79 6.77 -9.91 -1.88
CA GLU A 79 7.54 -8.72 -2.29
C GLU A 79 8.18 -8.91 -3.66
N ARG A 80 8.82 -10.06 -3.88
CA ARG A 80 9.44 -10.40 -5.17
C ARG A 80 8.40 -10.49 -6.29
N SER A 81 7.21 -11.01 -6.00
CA SER A 81 6.10 -11.08 -6.97
C SER A 81 5.48 -9.70 -7.26
N ALA A 82 5.46 -8.81 -6.27
CA ALA A 82 4.87 -7.49 -6.36
C ALA A 82 5.81 -6.46 -7.01
N ALA A 83 7.13 -6.67 -6.95
CA ALA A 83 8.12 -5.72 -7.47
C ALA A 83 7.87 -5.31 -8.94
N PRO A 84 7.62 -6.21 -9.90
CA PRO A 84 7.30 -5.81 -11.28
C PRO A 84 5.99 -5.01 -11.37
N VAL A 85 4.99 -5.36 -10.55
CA VAL A 85 3.71 -4.66 -10.49
C VAL A 85 3.91 -3.23 -10.01
N PHE A 86 4.74 -3.02 -8.98
CA PHE A 86 5.07 -1.69 -8.49
C PHE A 86 5.82 -0.86 -9.52
N VAL A 87 6.80 -1.44 -10.23
CA VAL A 87 7.53 -0.72 -11.29
C VAL A 87 6.57 -0.25 -12.39
N VAL A 88 5.72 -1.13 -12.90
CA VAL A 88 4.73 -0.78 -13.93
C VAL A 88 3.71 0.23 -13.40
N PHE A 89 3.18 0.02 -12.19
CA PHE A 89 2.22 0.91 -11.56
C PHE A 89 2.78 2.32 -11.37
N PHE A 90 3.98 2.46 -10.80
CA PHE A 90 4.59 3.77 -10.58
C PHE A 90 5.00 4.44 -11.90
N ALA A 91 5.47 3.68 -12.90
CA ALA A 91 5.76 4.22 -14.23
C ALA A 91 4.50 4.76 -14.91
N LEU A 92 3.40 4.00 -14.90
CA LEU A 92 2.12 4.42 -15.46
C LEU A 92 1.51 5.58 -14.67
N ALA A 93 1.56 5.53 -13.34
CA ALA A 93 1.08 6.62 -12.49
C ALA A 93 1.84 7.92 -12.82
N GLY A 94 3.18 7.87 -12.91
CA GLY A 94 3.99 9.01 -13.32
C GLY A 94 3.66 9.51 -14.73
N ALA A 95 3.50 8.60 -15.70
CA ALA A 95 3.13 8.93 -17.08
C ALA A 95 1.72 9.52 -17.19
N SER A 96 0.81 9.18 -16.27
CA SER A 96 -0.57 9.69 -16.25
C SER A 96 -0.68 11.12 -15.70
N ILE A 97 0.40 11.69 -15.15
CA ILE A 97 0.39 13.06 -14.63
C ILE A 97 0.34 14.05 -15.81
N ALA A 98 -0.85 14.58 -16.09
CA ALA A 98 -1.06 15.64 -17.06
C ALA A 98 -0.58 17.00 -16.50
N LEU A 99 0.73 17.28 -16.61
CA LEU A 99 1.36 18.50 -16.08
C LEU A 99 0.72 19.80 -16.60
N GLY A 100 0.24 19.80 -17.85
CA GLY A 100 -0.45 20.95 -18.43
C GLY A 100 -1.79 21.25 -17.75
N GLU A 101 -2.59 20.21 -17.50
CA GLU A 101 -3.84 20.36 -16.76
C GLU A 101 -3.57 20.75 -15.30
N LEU A 102 -2.61 20.08 -14.65
CA LEU A 102 -2.19 20.42 -13.30
C LEU A 102 -1.79 21.90 -13.17
N ALA A 103 -1.03 22.45 -14.13
CA ALA A 103 -0.61 23.85 -14.12
C ALA A 103 -1.78 24.85 -14.21
N SER A 104 -2.94 24.45 -14.73
CA SER A 104 -4.12 25.32 -14.77
C SER A 104 -4.90 25.35 -13.44
N ILE A 105 -4.85 24.25 -12.67
CA ILE A 105 -5.65 24.07 -11.46
C ILE A 105 -4.84 23.87 -10.17
N TRP A 106 -3.51 23.99 -10.24
CA TRP A 106 -2.62 23.71 -9.11
C TRP A 106 -2.94 24.51 -7.83
N PRO A 107 -3.38 25.80 -7.86
CA PRO A 107 -3.67 26.51 -6.61
C PRO A 107 -4.85 25.87 -5.87
N LEU A 108 -5.89 25.46 -6.61
CA LEU A 108 -7.04 24.77 -6.06
C LEU A 108 -6.66 23.38 -5.56
N ALA A 109 -5.88 22.62 -6.32
CA ALA A 109 -5.42 21.29 -5.93
C ALA A 109 -4.57 21.35 -4.64
N VAL A 110 -3.64 22.30 -4.54
CA VAL A 110 -2.84 22.54 -3.33
C VAL A 110 -3.72 22.93 -2.15
N GLY A 111 -4.72 23.78 -2.35
CA GLY A 111 -5.68 24.14 -1.30
C GLY A 111 -6.42 22.91 -0.74
N ILE A 112 -6.93 22.04 -1.62
CA ILE A 112 -7.61 20.80 -1.23
C ILE A 112 -6.65 19.87 -0.49
N VAL A 113 -5.44 19.70 -1.00
CA VAL A 113 -4.38 18.89 -0.39
C VAL A 113 -4.05 19.40 1.02
N ALA A 114 -3.90 20.71 1.20
CA ALA A 114 -3.62 21.31 2.51
C ALA A 114 -4.75 21.08 3.52
N VAL A 115 -6.01 21.33 3.12
CA VAL A 115 -7.18 21.06 3.97
C VAL A 115 -7.24 19.58 4.36
N ARG A 116 -7.01 18.68 3.40
CA ARG A 116 -6.98 17.24 3.65
C ARG A 116 -5.86 16.85 4.62
N MET A 117 -4.65 17.38 4.45
CA MET A 117 -3.54 17.13 5.39
C MET A 117 -3.88 17.59 6.81
N LEU A 118 -4.47 18.78 6.96
CA LEU A 118 -4.90 19.29 8.27
C LEU A 118 -6.00 18.43 8.90
N ALA A 119 -6.95 17.96 8.09
CA ALA A 119 -8.02 17.06 8.55
C ALA A 119 -7.47 15.71 9.01
N ILE A 120 -6.53 15.12 8.26
CA ILE A 120 -5.85 13.87 8.63
C ILE A 120 -5.03 14.07 9.91
N TRP A 121 -4.25 15.16 10.00
CA TRP A 121 -3.49 15.49 11.20
C TRP A 121 -4.38 15.64 12.43
N GLY A 122 -5.47 16.41 12.32
CA GLY A 122 -6.43 16.60 13.39
C GLY A 122 -7.13 15.31 13.79
N GLY A 123 -7.59 14.53 12.80
CA GLY A 123 -8.22 13.23 13.03
C GLY A 123 -7.30 12.23 13.72
N CYS A 124 -6.05 12.12 13.28
CA CYS A 124 -5.03 11.30 13.94
C CYS A 124 -4.75 11.80 15.36
N ALA A 125 -4.63 13.10 15.57
CA ALA A 125 -4.36 13.67 16.89
C ALA A 125 -5.52 13.44 17.88
N ILE A 126 -6.76 13.39 17.40
CA ILE A 126 -7.94 13.04 18.21
C ILE A 126 -7.96 11.53 18.46
N GLY A 127 -7.86 10.70 17.43
CA GLY A 127 -7.90 9.24 17.54
C GLY A 127 -6.78 8.70 18.43
N ALA A 128 -5.56 9.21 18.27
CA ALA A 128 -4.42 8.84 19.08
C ALA A 128 -4.53 9.34 20.53
N ARG A 129 -5.31 10.39 20.79
CA ARG A 129 -5.68 10.79 22.16
C ARG A 129 -6.64 9.80 22.81
N MET A 130 -7.69 9.43 22.10
CA MET A 130 -8.71 8.49 22.58
C MET A 130 -8.16 7.06 22.76
N GLY A 131 -7.26 6.63 21.88
CA GLY A 131 -6.68 5.29 21.89
C GLY A 131 -5.47 5.07 22.82
N ASN A 132 -5.11 6.04 23.67
CA ASN A 132 -3.90 6.00 24.51
C ASN A 132 -2.60 5.68 23.74
N ALA A 133 -2.54 6.09 22.47
CA ALA A 133 -1.38 5.92 21.60
C ALA A 133 -0.15 6.66 22.14
N SER A 134 1.05 6.16 21.81
CA SER A 134 2.31 6.78 22.22
C SER A 134 2.45 8.22 21.69
N LEU A 135 3.29 9.03 22.33
CA LEU A 135 3.58 10.40 21.83
C LEU A 135 4.16 10.40 20.42
N PHE A 136 4.84 9.31 20.05
CA PHE A 136 5.39 9.09 18.74
C PHE A 136 4.26 8.91 17.69
N GLU A 137 3.36 7.94 17.90
CA GLU A 137 2.20 7.69 17.03
C GLU A 137 1.36 8.96 16.87
N ARG A 138 1.10 9.67 17.98
CA ARG A 138 0.37 10.95 17.97
C ARG A 138 0.99 12.00 17.05
N ARG A 139 2.32 12.01 16.93
CA ARG A 139 3.06 13.07 16.22
C ARG A 139 3.28 12.77 14.74
N TYR A 140 3.45 11.50 14.38
CA TYR A 140 3.96 11.12 13.05
C TYR A 140 3.02 10.22 12.23
N THR A 141 2.05 9.53 12.82
CA THR A 141 1.15 8.62 12.07
C THR A 141 0.44 9.29 10.90
N TRP A 142 0.00 10.54 11.06
CA TRP A 142 -0.70 11.29 10.01
C TRP A 142 0.12 11.44 8.71
N MET A 143 1.45 11.48 8.82
CA MET A 143 2.36 11.68 7.69
C MET A 143 2.35 10.48 6.74
N GLY A 144 2.18 9.27 7.28
CA GLY A 144 2.06 8.03 6.49
C GLY A 144 0.71 7.89 5.77
N LEU A 145 -0.32 8.63 6.20
CA LEU A 145 -1.68 8.55 5.65
C LEU A 145 -1.95 9.55 4.52
N ILE A 146 -0.97 10.37 4.16
CA ILE A 146 -1.12 11.37 3.10
C ILE A 146 -1.13 10.71 1.72
N ALA A 147 -0.27 9.69 1.53
CA ALA A 147 -0.14 8.98 0.26
C ALA A 147 -1.50 8.41 -0.19
N GLN A 148 -1.81 8.58 -1.47
CA GLN A 148 -2.98 7.97 -2.10
C GLN A 148 -2.51 6.93 -3.11
N ALA A 149 -3.20 5.81 -3.18
CA ALA A 149 -2.88 4.67 -4.05
C ALA A 149 -3.93 4.47 -5.16
N GLY A 150 -3.78 3.38 -5.92
CA GLY A 150 -4.60 3.07 -7.10
C GLY A 150 -6.11 3.04 -6.88
N VAL A 151 -6.58 2.74 -5.68
CA VAL A 151 -8.01 2.80 -5.32
C VAL A 151 -8.59 4.19 -5.58
N ALA A 152 -7.85 5.24 -5.20
CA ALA A 152 -8.31 6.61 -5.41
C ALA A 152 -8.44 6.93 -6.90
N ILE A 153 -7.50 6.46 -7.73
CA ILE A 153 -7.57 6.62 -9.19
C ILE A 153 -8.79 5.89 -9.77
N GLY A 154 -9.04 4.65 -9.33
CA GLY A 154 -10.23 3.89 -9.75
C GLY A 154 -11.54 4.59 -9.39
N LEU A 155 -11.66 5.11 -8.16
CA LEU A 155 -12.84 5.86 -7.72
C LEU A 155 -13.04 7.16 -8.52
N VAL A 156 -11.96 7.83 -8.89
CA VAL A 156 -12.05 9.03 -9.75
C VAL A 156 -12.63 8.69 -11.12
N THR A 157 -12.25 7.56 -11.72
CA THR A 157 -12.84 7.09 -12.98
C THR A 157 -14.34 6.83 -12.82
N VAL A 158 -14.75 6.12 -11.75
CA VAL A 158 -16.17 5.85 -11.48
C VAL A 158 -16.96 7.15 -11.29
N ILE A 159 -16.43 8.13 -10.56
CA ILE A 159 -17.07 9.44 -10.38
C ILE A 159 -17.15 10.17 -11.74
N ALA A 160 -16.10 10.14 -12.54
CA ALA A 160 -16.09 10.82 -13.83
C ALA A 160 -17.15 10.26 -14.78
N GLU A 161 -17.34 8.93 -14.78
CA GLU A 161 -18.37 8.25 -15.58
C GLU A 161 -19.78 8.50 -15.05
N ALA A 162 -19.95 8.60 -13.73
CA ALA A 162 -21.24 8.87 -13.10
C ALA A 162 -21.78 10.29 -13.37
N TYR A 163 -20.92 11.24 -13.76
CA TYR A 163 -21.30 12.64 -13.99
C TYR A 163 -20.94 13.12 -15.41
N PRO A 164 -21.84 12.99 -16.40
CA PRO A 164 -21.54 13.30 -17.81
C PRO A 164 -21.07 14.74 -18.07
N GLU A 165 -21.63 15.73 -17.37
CA GLU A 165 -21.32 17.16 -17.62
C GLU A 165 -20.07 17.67 -16.89
N ARG A 166 -19.75 17.10 -15.72
CA ARG A 166 -18.68 17.61 -14.83
C ARG A 166 -17.58 16.60 -14.56
N GLY A 167 -17.74 15.36 -15.02
CA GLY A 167 -16.85 14.24 -14.72
C GLY A 167 -15.43 14.48 -15.21
N ALA A 168 -15.25 15.10 -16.37
CA ALA A 168 -13.93 15.47 -16.88
C ALA A 168 -13.22 16.47 -15.95
N ALA A 169 -13.90 17.54 -15.54
CA ALA A 169 -13.33 18.54 -14.63
C ALA A 169 -13.03 17.94 -13.25
N MET A 170 -13.92 17.10 -12.72
CA MET A 170 -13.70 16.37 -11.46
C MET A 170 -12.51 15.41 -11.56
N ARG A 171 -12.39 14.68 -12.67
CA ARG A 171 -11.25 13.80 -12.94
C ARG A 171 -9.94 14.57 -12.93
N THR A 172 -9.85 15.65 -13.69
CA THR A 172 -8.67 16.52 -13.75
C THR A 172 -8.31 17.05 -12.35
N LEU A 173 -9.30 17.52 -11.59
CA LEU A 173 -9.09 18.02 -10.22
C LEU A 173 -8.58 16.93 -9.27
N PHE A 174 -9.24 15.78 -9.21
CA PHE A 174 -8.86 14.73 -8.28
C PHE A 174 -7.55 14.05 -8.68
N LEU A 175 -7.28 13.86 -9.97
CA LEU A 175 -5.98 13.36 -10.44
C LEU A 175 -4.85 14.34 -10.08
N SER A 176 -5.11 15.65 -10.11
CA SER A 176 -4.15 16.66 -9.67
C SER A 176 -3.85 16.57 -8.16
N VAL A 177 -4.88 16.41 -7.33
CA VAL A 177 -4.73 16.18 -5.87
C VAL A 177 -3.96 14.89 -5.59
N ILE A 178 -4.31 13.82 -6.30
CA ILE A 178 -3.69 12.49 -6.22
C ILE A 178 -2.21 12.59 -6.59
N ALA A 179 -1.87 13.26 -7.70
CA ALA A 179 -0.49 13.45 -8.15
C ALA A 179 0.36 14.20 -7.12
N ILE A 180 -0.16 15.29 -6.53
CA ILE A 180 0.54 16.02 -5.47
C ILE A 180 0.77 15.09 -4.25
N ASN A 181 -0.25 14.36 -3.81
CA ASN A 181 -0.14 13.46 -2.67
C ASN A 181 0.77 12.24 -2.94
N GLN A 182 0.91 11.79 -4.19
CA GLN A 182 1.89 10.76 -4.57
C GLN A 182 3.33 11.24 -4.45
N LEU A 183 3.60 12.53 -4.73
CA LEU A 183 4.94 13.09 -4.57
C LEU A 183 5.27 13.39 -3.11
N VAL A 184 4.31 14.00 -2.40
CA VAL A 184 4.49 14.43 -1.01
C VAL A 184 4.44 13.23 -0.04
N GLY A 185 3.62 12.23 -0.32
CA GLY A 185 3.38 11.08 0.54
C GLY A 185 4.65 10.31 0.95
N PRO A 186 5.47 9.81 -0.01
CA PRO A 186 6.71 9.11 0.30
C PRO A 186 7.72 9.96 1.06
N ILE A 187 7.80 11.26 0.78
CA ILE A 187 8.68 12.20 1.49
C ILE A 187 8.26 12.31 2.96
N LEU A 188 6.96 12.50 3.21
CA LEU A 188 6.41 12.57 4.56
C LEU A 188 6.51 11.24 5.30
N ALA A 189 6.23 10.12 4.64
CA ALA A 189 6.39 8.78 5.22
C ALA A 189 7.84 8.52 5.63
N ARG A 190 8.81 8.82 4.76
CA ARG A 190 10.24 8.71 5.11
C ARG A 190 10.62 9.63 6.27
N LEU A 191 10.12 10.86 6.27
CA LEU A 191 10.38 11.80 7.37
C LEU A 191 9.79 11.31 8.70
N ALA A 192 8.63 10.67 8.68
CA ALA A 192 8.02 10.04 9.85
C ALA A 192 8.91 8.91 10.40
N LEU A 193 9.38 8.01 9.53
CA LEU A 193 10.26 6.90 9.90
C LEU A 193 11.64 7.36 10.40
N VAL A 194 12.22 8.41 9.80
CA VAL A 194 13.50 8.96 10.27
C VAL A 194 13.32 9.63 11.63
N ARG A 195 12.24 10.41 11.82
CA ARG A 195 11.96 11.08 13.09
C ARG A 195 11.43 10.16 14.17
N SER A 196 11.00 8.95 13.82
CA SER A 196 10.63 7.89 14.76
C SER A 196 11.83 7.21 15.39
N GLY A 197 12.98 7.27 14.72
CA GLY A 197 14.13 6.46 15.07
C GLY A 197 13.99 4.99 14.62
N GLU A 198 12.99 4.65 13.81
CA GLU A 198 12.84 3.29 13.24
C GLU A 198 13.77 3.04 12.05
N VAL A 199 14.29 4.11 11.43
CA VAL A 199 15.38 3.98 10.46
C VAL A 199 16.70 3.87 11.22
N SER A 200 17.12 2.64 11.51
CA SER A 200 18.52 2.34 11.83
C SER A 200 19.38 2.67 10.61
N ALA A 201 20.42 3.47 10.78
CA ALA A 201 21.43 3.68 9.76
C ALA A 201 22.27 2.40 9.62
N GLU A 202 21.76 1.39 8.93
CA GLU A 202 22.59 0.31 8.41
C GLU A 202 23.28 0.89 7.16
N PRO A 203 24.62 1.00 7.12
CA PRO A 203 25.30 1.33 5.87
C PRO A 203 25.04 0.19 4.89
N GLU A 204 24.54 0.53 3.71
CA GLU A 204 24.53 -0.35 2.55
C GLU A 204 25.98 -0.82 2.32
N GLN A 205 26.35 -1.99 2.86
CA GLN A 205 27.64 -2.59 2.59
C GLN A 205 27.67 -2.88 1.08
N PRO A 206 28.58 -2.27 0.31
CA PRO A 206 28.73 -2.59 -1.09
C PRO A 206 28.98 -4.09 -1.19
N ALA A 207 28.22 -4.77 -2.06
CA ALA A 207 28.34 -6.19 -2.32
C ALA A 207 29.83 -6.57 -2.40
N ALA A 208 30.29 -7.34 -1.43
CA ALA A 208 31.66 -7.84 -1.40
C ALA A 208 31.88 -8.58 -2.72
N THR A 209 32.73 -8.01 -3.58
CA THR A 209 33.21 -8.65 -4.79
C THR A 209 33.79 -10.01 -4.39
N SER A 210 33.13 -11.08 -4.83
CA SER A 210 33.56 -12.46 -4.56
C SER A 210 34.96 -12.72 -5.14
N PRO A 211 35.92 -13.25 -4.37
CA PRO A 211 37.26 -13.55 -4.86
C PRO A 211 37.25 -14.86 -5.66
N VAL A 212 36.92 -14.80 -6.95
CA VAL A 212 37.05 -15.94 -7.89
C VAL A 212 38.32 -15.84 -8.75
N ALA A 213 39.23 -14.90 -8.46
CA ALA A 213 40.45 -14.68 -9.24
C ALA A 213 41.74 -15.28 -8.62
N GLN A 214 41.70 -16.47 -8.01
CA GLN A 214 42.91 -17.11 -7.43
C GLN A 214 43.09 -18.62 -7.70
N LEU A 215 42.51 -19.20 -8.76
CA LEU A 215 42.70 -20.64 -9.07
C LEU A 215 43.09 -20.97 -10.51
N THR A 216 43.80 -20.07 -11.19
CA THR A 216 44.49 -20.41 -12.45
C THR A 216 45.87 -19.75 -12.46
N ASP A 217 46.78 -20.31 -11.67
CA ASP A 217 48.23 -20.25 -11.91
C ASP A 217 48.93 -21.23 -10.95
N ARG A 218 48.87 -22.52 -11.29
CA ARG A 218 49.86 -23.56 -10.95
C ARG A 218 49.80 -24.69 -11.95
#